data_AF-A0A9E2HYK0-F1
#
_entry.id   AF-A0A9E2HYK0-F1
#
_cell.length_a   1.000
_cell.length_b   1.000
_cell.length_c   1.000
_cell.angle_alpha   90.00
_cell.angle_beta   90.00
_cell.angle_gamma   90.00
#
_symmetry.space_group_name_H-M   'P 1'
#
loop_
_entity.id
_entity.type
_entity.pdbx_description
1 polymer ?
#
loop_
_entity_poly.entity_id
_entity_poly.type
_entity_poly.pdbx_seq_one_letter_code
_entity_poly.pdbx_strand_id
1 'polypeptide(L)' 'MENLDVTKYWDMAIQYGAEYGLKIIGAIIIFYIGKSVANALRNLIEKALKRQNVEATLVDFSSSTIYYGLMAVVL' A
#
# COMPACT_ATOMS: atom_id res chain seq x y z
N MET A 1 -3.71 14.43 45.33
CA MET A 1 -3.10 13.21 44.75
C MET A 1 -3.81 12.89 43.43
N GLU A 2 -3.93 13.87 42.52
CA GLU A 2 -4.86 13.82 41.36
C GLU A 2 -4.12 14.05 40.02
N ASN A 3 -2.82 14.31 40.12
CA ASN A 3 -1.92 14.73 39.06
C ASN A 3 -0.98 13.60 38.59
N LEU A 4 -1.10 12.41 39.20
CA LEU A 4 -0.36 11.19 38.84
C LEU A 4 -1.07 10.39 37.74
N ASP A 5 -2.41 10.46 37.64
CA ASP A 5 -3.16 9.70 36.63
C ASP A 5 -3.08 10.36 35.26
N VAL A 6 -3.25 11.69 35.18
CA VAL A 6 -3.19 12.44 33.92
C VAL A 6 -1.81 12.32 33.26
N THR A 7 -0.72 12.43 34.04
CA THR A 7 0.65 12.26 33.54
C THR A 7 0.91 10.84 33.03
N LYS A 8 0.43 9.82 33.75
CA LYS A 8 0.56 8.42 33.35
C LYS A 8 -0.11 8.11 32.00
N TYR A 9 -1.29 8.66 31.72
CA TYR A 9 -1.95 8.49 30.42
C TYR A 9 -1.22 9.24 29.29
N TRP A 10 -0.66 10.42 29.57
CA TRP A 10 0.16 11.15 28.61
C TRP A 10 1.45 10.42 28.26
N ASP A 11 2.15 9.88 29.26
CA ASP A 11 3.40 9.13 29.05
C ASP A 11 3.16 7.84 28.25
N MET A 12 2.06 7.12 28.55
CA MET A 12 1.64 5.96 27.75
C MET A 12 1.32 6.33 26.30
N ALA A 13 0.59 7.43 26.08
CA ALA A 13 0.23 7.89 24.73
C ALA A 13 1.46 8.29 23.92
N ILE A 14 2.44 8.95 24.53
CA ILE A 14 3.70 9.31 23.88
C ILE A 14 4.54 8.06 23.58
N GLN A 15 4.63 7.12 24.53
CA GLN A 15 5.39 5.88 24.34
C GLN A 15 4.83 5.06 23.17
N TYR A 16 3.52 4.81 23.13
CA TYR A 16 2.88 4.08 22.03
C TYR A 16 2.85 4.89 20.73
N GLY A 17 2.61 6.20 20.81
CA GLY A 17 2.62 7.10 19.66
C GLY A 17 3.97 7.15 18.96
N ALA A 18 5.06 7.20 19.72
CA ALA A 18 6.42 7.17 19.17
C ALA A 18 6.76 5.78 18.58
N GLU A 19 6.37 4.69 19.25
CA GLU A 19 6.67 3.34 18.80
C GLU A 19 5.95 2.94 17.49
N TYR A 20 4.67 3.33 17.35
CA TYR A 20 3.86 2.98 16.19
C TYR A 20 3.77 4.09 15.14
N GLY A 21 4.01 5.34 15.51
CA GLY A 21 3.93 6.48 14.59
C GLY A 21 4.89 6.33 13.40
N LEU A 22 6.14 5.93 13.67
CA LEU A 22 7.12 5.72 12.59
C LEU A 22 6.74 4.51 11.70
N LYS A 23 6.17 3.45 12.28
CA LYS A 23 5.71 2.26 11.54
C LYS A 23 4.56 2.62 10.59
N ILE A 24 3.62 3.43 11.03
CA ILE A 24 2.48 3.90 10.21
C ILE A 24 2.98 4.77 9.05
N ILE A 25 3.88 5.72 9.32
CA ILE A 25 4.47 6.56 8.28
C ILE A 25 5.21 5.71 7.24
N GLY A 26 6.02 4.75 7.69
CA GLY A 26 6.70 3.78 6.83
C GLY A 26 5.73 2.97 5.95
N ALA A 27 4.65 2.46 6.55
CA ALA A 27 3.62 1.71 5.83
C ALA A 27 2.93 2.57 4.75
N ILE A 28 2.60 3.83 5.04
CA ILE A 28 1.99 4.75 4.08
C ILE A 28 2.95 5.00 2.90
N ILE A 29 4.24 5.19 3.17
CA ILE A 29 5.26 5.40 2.13
C ILE A 29 5.37 4.17 1.24
N ILE A 30 5.53 2.98 1.84
CA ILE A 30 5.64 1.70 1.11
C ILE A 30 4.39 1.47 0.25
N PHE A 31 3.20 1.71 0.80
CA PHE A 31 1.93 1.55 0.08
C PHE A 31 1.86 2.45 -1.16
N TYR A 32 2.23 3.73 -1.04
CA TYR A 32 2.21 4.66 -2.17
C TYR A 32 3.22 4.27 -3.27
N ILE A 33 4.42 3.87 -2.87
CA ILE A 33 5.46 3.42 -3.80
C ILE A 33 5.00 2.14 -4.51
N GLY A 34 4.54 1.14 -3.75
CA GLY A 34 4.08 -0.13 -4.30
C GLY A 34 2.89 0.04 -5.24
N LYS A 35 1.92 0.89 -4.88
CA LYS A 35 0.78 1.24 -5.76
C LYS A 35 1.25 1.85 -7.08
N SER A 36 2.23 2.76 -7.03
CA SER A 36 2.79 3.38 -8.23
C SER A 36 3.48 2.35 -9.14
N VAL A 37 4.27 1.45 -8.55
CA VAL A 37 4.95 0.36 -9.28
C VAL A 37 3.95 -0.63 -9.89
N ALA A 38 2.92 -1.03 -9.14
CA ALA A 38 1.88 -1.93 -9.62
C ALA A 38 1.13 -1.35 -10.82
N ASN A 39 0.81 -0.06 -10.79
CA ASN A 39 0.21 0.65 -11.92
C ASN A 39 1.14 0.70 -13.14
N ALA A 40 2.43 0.98 -12.95
CA ALA A 40 3.39 1.00 -14.03
C ALA A 40 3.52 -0.37 -14.72
N LEU A 41 3.61 -1.45 -13.93
CA LEU A 41 3.67 -2.83 -14.43
C LEU A 41 2.39 -3.24 -15.16
N ARG A 42 1.22 -2.94 -14.59
CA ARG A 42 -0.09 -3.16 -15.22
C ARG A 42 -0.12 -2.53 -16.62
N ASN A 43 0.26 -1.27 -16.74
CA ASN A 43 0.22 -0.54 -18.01
C ASN A 43 1.22 -1.08 -19.03
N LEU A 44 2.39 -1.55 -18.58
CA LEU A 44 3.38 -2.19 -19.45
C LEU A 44 2.83 -3.50 -20.03
N ILE A 45 2.21 -4.32 -19.19
CA ILE A 45 1.64 -5.61 -19.58
C ILE A 45 0.44 -5.41 -20.49
N GLU A 46 -0.44 -4.44 -20.19
CA GLU A 46 -1.56 -4.08 -21.06
C GLU A 46 -1.08 -3.70 -22.46
N LYS A 47 -0.02 -2.89 -22.57
CA LYS A 47 0.61 -2.55 -23.86
C LYS A 47 1.21 -3.77 -24.56
N ALA A 48 1.86 -4.67 -23.82
CA ALA A 48 2.46 -5.88 -24.38
C ALA A 48 1.41 -6.86 -24.92
N LEU A 49 0.28 -7.02 -24.23
CA LEU A 49 -0.82 -7.87 -24.67
C LEU A 49 -1.56 -7.28 -25.88
N LYS A 50 -1.81 -5.96 -25.88
CA LYS A 50 -2.39 -5.25 -27.04
C LYS A 50 -1.51 -5.38 -28.28
N ARG A 51 -0.18 -5.31 -28.13
CA ARG A 51 0.77 -5.51 -29.24
C ARG A 51 0.68 -6.91 -29.86
N GLN A 52 0.28 -7.91 -29.08
CA GLN A 52 0.10 -9.29 -29.54
C GLN A 52 -1.30 -9.55 -30.13
N ASN A 53 -2.12 -8.52 -30.33
CA ASN A 53 -3.52 -8.63 -30.80
C ASN A 53 -4.37 -9.55 -29.92
N VAL A 54 -4.09 -9.59 -28.62
CA VAL A 54 -4.94 -10.29 -27.64
C VAL A 54 -6.28 -9.55 -27.54
N GLU A 55 -7.38 -10.30 -27.45
CA GLU A 55 -8.73 -9.75 -27.35
C GLU A 55 -8.86 -8.84 -26.11
N ALA A 56 -9.58 -7.72 -26.26
CA ALA A 56 -9.72 -6.69 -25.22
C ALA A 56 -10.20 -7.25 -23.88
N THR A 57 -11.18 -8.16 -23.89
CA THR A 57 -11.72 -8.82 -22.69
C THR A 57 -10.61 -9.54 -21.89
N LEU A 58 -9.72 -10.24 -22.60
CA LEU A 58 -8.63 -11.00 -22.00
C LEU A 58 -7.51 -10.08 -21.50
N VAL A 59 -7.27 -8.96 -22.20
CA VAL A 59 -6.34 -7.91 -21.77
C VAL A 59 -6.80 -7.29 -20.46
N ASP A 60 -8.09 -6.94 -20.34
CA ASP A 60 -8.63 -6.29 -19.14
C ASP A 60 -8.64 -7.26 -17.95
N PHE A 61 -9.02 -8.52 -18.18
CA PHE A 61 -8.94 -9.57 -17.16
C PHE A 61 -7.51 -9.81 -16.66
N SER A 62 -6.55 -9.94 -17.57
CA SER A 62 -5.15 -10.18 -17.20
C SER A 62 -4.55 -8.97 -16.48
N SER A 63 -4.77 -7.77 -17.01
CA SER A 63 -4.26 -6.52 -16.44
C SER A 63 -4.84 -6.25 -15.04
N SER A 64 -6.13 -6.53 -14.83
CA SER A 64 -6.76 -6.40 -13.51
C SER A 64 -6.27 -7.45 -12.52
N THR A 65 -6.17 -8.73 -12.94
CA THR A 65 -5.65 -9.82 -12.12
C THR A 65 -4.22 -9.52 -11.66
N ILE A 66 -3.35 -9.08 -12.57
CA ILE A 66 -1.97 -8.74 -12.27
C ILE A 66 -1.89 -7.52 -11.35
N TYR A 67 -2.72 -6.50 -11.58
CA TYR A 67 -2.76 -5.33 -10.72
C TYR A 67 -3.14 -5.68 -9.27
N TYR A 68 -4.22 -6.43 -9.08
CA TYR A 68 -4.65 -6.83 -7.74
C TYR A 68 -3.69 -7.82 -7.10
N GLY A 69 -3.08 -8.73 -7.88
CA GLY A 69 -2.02 -9.61 -7.42
C GLY A 69 -0.79 -8.84 -6.92
N LEU A 70 -0.34 -7.82 -7.66
CA LEU A 70 0.77 -6.96 -7.25
C LEU A 70 0.42 -6.13 -6.00
N MET A 71 -0.80 -5.62 -5.91
CA MET A 71 -1.26 -4.89 -4.72
C MET A 71 -1.32 -5.78 -3.48
N ALA A 72 -1.67 -7.06 -3.61
CA ALA A 72 -1.69 -8.01 -2.50
C ALA A 72 -0.29 -8.35 -1.95
N VAL A 73 0.78 -8.15 -2.73
CA VAL A 73 2.17 -8.30 -2.27
C VAL A 73 2.66 -7.05 -1.54
N VAL A 74 2.09 -5.88 -1.87
CA VAL A 74 2.45 -4.58 -1.27
C VAL A 74 1.77 -4.37 0.09
N LEU A 75 0.56 -4.90 0.25
CA LEU A 75 -0.27 -4.83 1.46
C LEU A 75 0.10 -5.92 2.47
#